data_AF-A0A9X1HFT5-F1
#
_entry.id   AF-A0A9X1HFT5-F1
#
_cell.length_a   1.000
_cell.length_b   1.000
_cell.length_c   1.000
_cell.angle_alpha   90.00
_cell.angle_beta   90.00
_cell.angle_gamma   90.00
#
_symmetry.space_group_name_H-M   'P 1'
#
loop_
_entity.id
_entity.type
_entity.pdbx_description
1 polymer ?
#
loop_
_entity_poly.entity_id
_entity_poly.type
_entity_poly.pdbx_seq_one_letter_code
_entity_poly.pdbx_strand_id
1 'polypeptide(L)'
;MKIKVGLLFVLIFSIVSCNFIHDTPDYVFNIIGLNTNKIPISFRRVFKEFRQHKADGTLRLPSDDGKTMKKASCVEVVQYAYSDTFKEDIRRIKSLNPTEDAKPVVEAGIELFEYVDEIQSKDFMIIAKMIDDGKSDEEIDYAAKKLDETKGVILDQKQSKVMNLLLPYADANGVEYKRF
;
A
#
# COMPACT_ATOMS: atom_id res chain seq x y z
N MET A 1 -72.33 15.64 -15.01
CA MET A 1 -71.22 15.81 -15.97
C MET A 1 -69.92 15.48 -15.24
N LYS A 2 -69.17 14.52 -15.77
CA LYS A 2 -67.85 14.10 -15.27
C LYS A 2 -66.83 15.18 -15.62
N ILE A 3 -65.85 15.42 -14.75
CA ILE A 3 -64.41 15.36 -15.07
C ILE A 3 -63.67 15.25 -13.72
N LYS A 4 -62.94 14.13 -13.59
CA LYS A 4 -62.02 13.83 -12.51
C LYS A 4 -60.73 14.62 -12.76
N VAL A 5 -60.30 15.43 -11.81
CA VAL A 5 -58.91 15.91 -11.75
C VAL A 5 -58.38 15.54 -10.37
N GLY A 6 -58.01 14.26 -10.25
CA GLY A 6 -57.12 13.84 -9.17
C GLY A 6 -55.73 14.33 -9.53
N LEU A 7 -55.33 15.49 -9.03
CA LEU A 7 -53.95 15.95 -9.15
C LEU A 7 -53.12 15.21 -8.10
N LEU A 8 -52.55 14.10 -8.55
CA LEU A 8 -51.51 13.34 -7.90
C LEU A 8 -50.28 14.24 -7.72
N PHE A 9 -50.14 14.87 -6.56
CA PHE A 9 -48.89 15.48 -6.13
C PHE A 9 -47.94 14.35 -5.66
N VAL A 10 -47.39 13.58 -6.61
CA VAL A 10 -46.13 12.86 -6.37
C VAL A 10 -45.04 13.92 -6.39
N LEU A 11 -44.74 14.48 -5.23
CA LEU A 11 -43.56 15.30 -5.05
C LEU A 11 -42.34 14.36 -5.16
N ILE A 12 -41.78 14.32 -6.36
CA ILE A 12 -40.47 13.73 -6.66
C ILE A 12 -39.42 14.65 -6.04
N PHE A 13 -39.11 14.42 -4.77
CA PHE A 13 -37.97 14.93 -4.00
C PHE A 13 -37.69 13.81 -2.99
N SER A 14 -36.55 13.12 -2.91
CA SER A 14 -35.22 13.41 -3.38
C SER A 14 -34.46 12.08 -3.43
N ILE A 15 -34.16 11.56 -4.61
CA ILE A 15 -33.13 10.53 -4.79
C ILE A 15 -31.92 11.23 -5.40
N VAL A 16 -31.32 12.13 -4.61
CA VAL A 16 -29.95 12.61 -4.83
C VAL A 16 -29.05 12.02 -3.74
N SER A 17 -29.26 10.75 -3.41
CA SER A 17 -28.34 9.94 -2.61
C SER A 17 -27.41 9.18 -3.55
N CYS A 18 -26.60 9.92 -4.30
CA CYS A 18 -25.50 9.37 -5.09
C CYS A 18 -24.22 10.18 -4.82
N ASN A 19 -23.34 9.62 -4.00
CA ASN A 19 -21.88 9.89 -3.93
C ASN A 19 -21.36 11.31 -3.63
N PHE A 20 -22.14 12.20 -3.02
CA PHE A 20 -21.64 13.53 -2.60
C PHE A 20 -20.80 13.54 -1.32
N ILE A 21 -20.56 12.38 -0.70
CA ILE A 21 -19.65 12.29 0.45
C ILE A 21 -18.26 11.94 -0.10
N HIS A 22 -17.43 12.97 -0.25
CA HIS A 22 -16.00 12.78 -0.48
C HIS A 22 -15.33 12.24 0.79
N ASP A 23 -14.25 11.49 0.60
CA ASP A 23 -13.43 11.05 1.72
C ASP A 23 -12.81 12.26 2.45
N THR A 24 -12.75 12.18 3.78
CA THR A 24 -12.19 13.28 4.58
C THR A 24 -10.68 13.40 4.36
N PRO A 25 -10.10 14.60 4.52
CA PRO A 25 -8.66 14.79 4.45
C PRO A 25 -7.85 13.87 5.37
N ASP A 26 -8.31 13.67 6.60
CA ASP A 26 -7.72 12.69 7.52
C ASP A 26 -7.73 11.27 6.96
N TYR A 27 -8.83 10.85 6.33
CA TYR A 27 -8.93 9.51 5.77
C TYR A 27 -7.99 9.32 4.58
N VAL A 28 -7.93 10.30 3.66
CA VAL A 28 -6.96 10.30 2.55
C VAL A 28 -5.52 10.24 3.09
N PHE A 29 -5.20 11.06 4.09
CA PHE A 29 -3.88 11.07 4.72
C PHE A 29 -3.51 9.74 5.36
N ASN A 30 -4.44 9.12 6.08
CA ASN A 30 -4.19 7.84 6.74
C ASN A 30 -4.01 6.70 5.73
N ILE A 31 -4.83 6.65 4.69
CA ILE A 31 -4.78 5.59 3.68
C ILE A 31 -3.51 5.66 2.83
N ILE A 32 -3.04 6.86 2.51
CA ILE A 32 -1.85 7.04 1.67
C ILE A 32 -0.60 7.18 2.54
N GLY A 33 -0.57 8.19 3.41
CA GLY A 33 0.58 8.57 4.22
C GLY A 33 1.05 7.48 5.16
N LEU A 34 0.18 6.99 6.06
CA LEU A 34 0.60 5.99 7.04
C LEU A 34 0.97 4.65 6.41
N ASN A 35 0.32 4.27 5.32
CA ASN A 35 0.66 3.05 4.60
C ASN A 35 2.03 3.13 3.91
N THR A 36 2.54 4.32 3.56
CA THR A 36 3.91 4.43 3.02
C THR A 36 4.97 3.97 4.01
N ASN A 37 4.70 3.98 5.32
CA ASN A 37 5.63 3.47 6.35
C ASN A 37 5.86 1.95 6.26
N LYS A 38 5.00 1.22 5.53
CA LYS A 38 5.19 -0.22 5.25
C LYS A 38 6.25 -0.46 4.18
N ILE A 39 6.60 0.57 3.40
CA ILE A 39 7.58 0.48 2.34
C ILE A 39 8.98 0.51 2.96
N PRO A 40 9.82 -0.52 2.73
CA PRO A 40 11.15 -0.56 3.32
C PRO A 40 12.08 0.48 2.69
N ILE A 41 12.80 1.22 3.54
CA ILE A 41 13.79 2.25 3.14
C ILE A 41 15.04 1.62 2.50
N SER A 42 15.32 0.34 2.75
CA SER A 42 16.43 -0.39 2.13
C SER A 42 16.06 -1.85 1.91
N PHE A 43 16.11 -2.29 0.66
CA PHE A 43 15.87 -3.68 0.30
C PHE A 43 17.00 -4.58 0.79
N ARG A 44 18.25 -4.11 0.72
CA ARG A 44 19.39 -4.85 1.30
C ARG A 44 19.21 -5.16 2.78
N ARG A 45 18.68 -4.22 3.57
CA ARG A 45 18.40 -4.46 4.99
C ARG A 45 17.36 -5.56 5.17
N VAL A 46 16.27 -5.54 4.40
CA VAL A 46 15.21 -6.57 4.46
C VAL A 46 15.77 -7.97 4.24
N PHE A 47 16.57 -8.18 3.18
CA PHE A 47 17.12 -9.52 2.91
C PHE A 47 18.20 -9.96 3.89
N LYS A 48 18.93 -9.01 4.48
CA LYS A 48 19.83 -9.31 5.60
C LYS A 48 19.05 -9.84 6.81
N GLU A 49 17.94 -9.19 7.18
CA GLU A 49 17.07 -9.62 8.28
C GLU A 49 16.44 -10.99 7.99
N PHE A 50 16.00 -11.25 6.76
CA PHE A 50 15.47 -12.56 6.38
C PHE A 50 16.48 -13.69 6.55
N ARG A 51 17.72 -13.48 6.12
CA ARG A 51 18.78 -14.47 6.32
C ARG A 51 19.06 -14.72 7.81
N GLN A 52 19.10 -13.66 8.62
CA GLN A 52 19.27 -13.79 10.07
C GLN A 52 18.13 -14.59 10.70
N HIS A 53 16.88 -14.22 10.43
CA HIS A 53 15.72 -14.95 10.94
C HIS A 53 15.68 -16.41 10.48
N LYS A 54 16.14 -16.69 9.25
CA LYS A 54 16.26 -18.05 8.74
C LYS A 54 17.32 -18.85 9.49
N ALA A 55 18.52 -18.30 9.65
CA ALA A 55 19.62 -18.93 10.37
C ALA A 55 19.25 -19.22 11.83
N ASP A 56 18.52 -18.30 12.46
CA ASP A 56 18.05 -18.44 13.84
C ASP A 56 16.81 -19.35 13.98
N GLY A 57 16.23 -19.82 12.87
CA GLY A 57 15.02 -20.65 12.88
C GLY A 57 13.77 -19.91 13.39
N THR A 58 13.76 -18.57 13.28
CA THR A 58 12.70 -17.69 13.78
C THR A 58 11.73 -17.21 12.70
N LEU A 59 11.97 -17.51 11.42
CA LEU A 59 11.00 -17.28 10.34
C LEU A 59 9.73 -18.09 10.58
N ARG A 60 8.65 -17.39 10.91
CA ARG A 60 7.34 -17.98 11.17
C ARG A 60 6.23 -17.12 10.59
N LEU A 61 5.16 -17.79 10.20
CA LEU A 61 3.91 -17.15 9.77
C LEU A 61 2.74 -17.73 10.56
N PRO A 62 1.61 -17.00 10.64
CA PRO A 62 0.37 -17.58 11.12
C PRO A 62 0.03 -18.84 10.33
N SER A 63 -0.36 -19.90 11.05
CA SER A 63 -0.97 -21.08 10.44
C SER A 63 -2.36 -20.74 9.92
N ASP A 64 -2.91 -21.63 9.09
CA ASP A 64 -4.21 -21.45 8.45
C ASP A 64 -5.37 -21.36 9.48
N ASP A 65 -5.16 -21.83 10.71
CA ASP A 65 -6.10 -21.71 11.84
C ASP A 65 -6.11 -20.33 12.52
N GLY A 66 -5.16 -19.45 12.19
CA GLY A 66 -4.97 -18.13 12.78
C GLY A 66 -4.59 -18.12 14.27
N LYS A 67 -4.34 -19.27 14.88
CA LYS A 67 -4.09 -19.43 16.33
C LYS A 67 -2.68 -19.89 16.64
N THR A 68 -2.02 -20.53 15.68
CA THR A 68 -0.66 -21.05 15.83
C THR A 68 0.29 -20.41 14.82
N MET A 69 1.59 -20.58 15.05
CA MET A 69 2.64 -20.11 14.14
C MET A 69 3.33 -21.32 13.52
N LYS A 70 3.43 -21.36 12.19
CA LYS A 70 4.19 -22.36 11.44
C LYS A 70 5.56 -21.82 11.04
N LYS A 71 6.55 -22.72 10.90
CA LYS A 71 7.82 -22.37 10.25
C LYS A 71 7.52 -21.94 8.81
N ALA A 72 8.23 -20.92 8.34
CA ALA A 72 8.05 -20.38 7.00
C ALA A 72 9.39 -20.30 6.26
N SER A 73 9.31 -20.47 4.95
CA SER A 73 10.35 -20.09 3.99
C SER A 73 10.41 -18.57 3.82
N CYS A 74 11.51 -18.04 3.30
CA CYS A 74 11.59 -16.62 2.96
C CYS A 74 10.54 -16.24 1.89
N VAL A 75 10.31 -17.11 0.91
CA VAL A 75 9.30 -16.92 -0.14
C VAL A 75 7.89 -16.79 0.44
N GLU A 76 7.52 -17.66 1.38
CA GLU A 76 6.21 -17.55 2.06
C GLU A 76 6.07 -16.24 2.83
N VAL A 77 7.15 -15.78 3.49
CA VAL A 77 7.15 -14.51 4.21
C VAL A 77 7.00 -13.32 3.25
N VAL A 78 7.67 -13.32 2.08
CA VAL A 78 7.46 -12.28 1.07
C VAL A 78 6.01 -12.27 0.59
N GLN A 79 5.47 -13.44 0.26
CA GLN A 79 4.10 -13.56 -0.24
C GLN A 79 3.09 -12.97 0.76
N TYR A 80 3.21 -13.36 2.03
CA TYR A 80 2.30 -12.95 3.10
C TYR A 80 2.47 -11.48 3.51
N ALA A 81 3.70 -11.07 3.85
CA ALA A 81 3.95 -9.76 4.45
C ALA A 81 3.92 -8.62 3.43
N TYR A 82 4.21 -8.91 2.16
CA TYR A 82 4.37 -7.92 1.11
C TYR A 82 3.29 -8.04 0.04
N SER A 83 3.29 -9.09 -0.79
CA SER A 83 2.33 -9.19 -1.92
C SER A 83 0.87 -9.03 -1.49
N ASP A 84 0.44 -9.73 -0.44
CA ASP A 84 -0.99 -9.74 -0.08
C ASP A 84 -1.41 -8.43 0.62
N THR A 85 -0.51 -7.85 1.42
CA THR A 85 -0.76 -6.60 2.15
C THR A 85 -0.84 -5.40 1.20
N PHE A 86 0.08 -5.30 0.23
CA PHE A 86 0.12 -4.17 -0.70
C PHE A 86 -1.05 -4.20 -1.70
N LYS A 87 -1.53 -5.38 -2.09
CA LYS A 87 -2.74 -5.50 -2.92
C LYS A 87 -3.99 -4.97 -2.23
N GLU A 88 -4.14 -5.19 -0.92
CA GLU A 88 -5.23 -4.60 -0.15
C GLU A 88 -5.08 -3.07 -0.07
N ASP A 89 -3.88 -2.56 0.21
CA ASP A 89 -3.64 -1.11 0.25
C ASP A 89 -3.93 -0.44 -1.10
N ILE A 90 -3.50 -1.02 -2.24
CA ILE A 90 -3.83 -0.53 -3.58
C ILE A 90 -5.34 -0.50 -3.80
N ARG A 91 -6.05 -1.57 -3.42
CA ARG A 91 -7.52 -1.61 -3.54
C ARG A 91 -8.16 -0.48 -2.74
N ARG A 92 -7.73 -0.27 -1.50
CA ARG A 92 -8.25 0.80 -0.64
C ARG A 92 -7.99 2.19 -1.20
N ILE A 93 -6.79 2.44 -1.72
CA ILE A 93 -6.44 3.73 -2.35
C ILE A 93 -7.31 3.97 -3.60
N LYS A 94 -7.48 2.95 -4.45
CA LYS A 94 -8.32 3.04 -5.66
C LYS A 94 -9.81 3.20 -5.36
N SER A 95 -10.25 2.80 -4.18
CA SER A 95 -11.63 2.98 -3.71
C SER A 95 -11.88 4.35 -3.06
N LEU A 96 -10.87 5.20 -2.93
CA LEU A 96 -11.06 6.56 -2.44
C LEU A 96 -11.97 7.36 -3.38
N ASN A 97 -12.83 8.18 -2.80
CA ASN A 97 -13.65 9.19 -3.47
C ASN A 97 -13.10 10.59 -3.16
N PRO A 98 -11.95 10.99 -3.71
CA PRO A 98 -11.28 12.24 -3.36
C PRO A 98 -12.06 13.47 -3.85
N THR A 99 -11.85 14.59 -3.16
CA THR A 99 -12.11 15.93 -3.68
C THR A 99 -11.13 16.28 -4.81
N GLU A 100 -11.40 17.33 -5.59
CA GLU A 100 -10.52 17.76 -6.70
C GLU A 100 -9.09 18.08 -6.25
N ASP A 101 -8.92 18.69 -5.08
CA ASP A 101 -7.61 19.01 -4.50
C ASP A 101 -6.86 17.79 -3.96
N ALA A 102 -7.59 16.72 -3.57
CA ALA A 102 -7.01 15.46 -3.12
C ALA A 102 -6.61 14.51 -4.28
N LYS A 103 -7.14 14.70 -5.49
CA LYS A 103 -6.87 13.81 -6.65
C LYS A 103 -5.38 13.61 -6.93
N PRO A 104 -4.52 14.66 -6.98
CA PRO A 104 -3.09 14.47 -7.25
C PRO A 104 -2.40 13.60 -6.19
N VAL A 105 -2.83 13.70 -4.93
CA VAL A 105 -2.32 12.88 -3.82
C VAL A 105 -2.70 11.42 -4.03
N VAL A 106 -3.96 11.15 -4.36
CA VAL A 106 -4.46 9.78 -4.62
C VAL A 106 -3.76 9.16 -5.83
N GLU A 107 -3.62 9.89 -6.94
CA GLU A 107 -2.94 9.42 -8.13
C GLU A 107 -1.47 9.09 -7.85
N ALA A 108 -0.74 9.97 -7.16
CA ALA A 108 0.64 9.69 -6.76
C ALA A 108 0.74 8.49 -5.80
N GLY A 109 -0.23 8.33 -4.89
CA GLY A 109 -0.34 7.16 -4.02
C GLY A 109 -0.52 5.87 -4.82
N ILE A 110 -1.43 5.84 -5.79
CA ILE A 110 -1.62 4.67 -6.68
C ILE A 110 -0.32 4.34 -7.40
N GLU A 111 0.33 5.33 -8.04
CA GLU A 111 1.59 5.13 -8.75
C GLU A 111 2.72 4.59 -7.87
N LEU A 112 2.78 5.00 -6.60
CA LEU A 112 3.77 4.52 -5.63
C LEU A 112 3.48 3.07 -5.26
N PHE A 113 2.26 2.76 -4.84
CA PHE A 113 1.91 1.44 -4.32
C PHE A 113 1.92 0.37 -5.42
N GLU A 114 1.49 0.69 -6.64
CA GLU A 114 1.61 -0.22 -7.79
C GLU A 114 3.07 -0.54 -8.13
N TYR A 115 3.96 0.45 -8.03
CA TYR A 115 5.38 0.24 -8.26
C TYR A 115 6.01 -0.65 -7.18
N VAL A 116 5.59 -0.47 -5.92
CA VAL A 116 6.01 -1.32 -4.81
C VAL A 116 5.52 -2.76 -4.97
N ASP A 117 4.25 -2.95 -5.36
CA ASP A 117 3.70 -4.28 -5.63
C ASP A 117 4.46 -4.99 -6.75
N GLU A 118 4.87 -4.27 -7.81
CA GLU A 118 5.71 -4.85 -8.86
C GLU A 118 7.04 -5.37 -8.30
N ILE A 119 7.73 -4.57 -7.50
CA ILE A 119 9.02 -4.95 -6.90
C ILE A 119 8.85 -6.18 -6.01
N GLN A 120 7.82 -6.18 -5.18
CA GLN A 120 7.62 -7.23 -4.19
C GLN A 120 7.15 -8.54 -4.81
N SER A 121 6.23 -8.47 -5.78
CA SER A 121 5.70 -9.64 -6.48
C SER A 121 6.72 -10.30 -7.41
N LYS A 122 7.81 -9.60 -7.78
CA LYS A 122 8.86 -10.11 -8.68
C LYS A 122 10.22 -10.20 -8.00
N ASP A 123 10.86 -9.06 -7.75
CA ASP A 123 12.25 -9.01 -7.33
C ASP A 123 12.44 -9.54 -5.91
N PHE A 124 11.52 -9.23 -4.99
CA PHE A 124 11.60 -9.80 -3.64
C PHE A 124 11.40 -11.31 -3.66
N MET A 125 10.46 -11.81 -4.47
CA MET A 125 10.25 -13.25 -4.61
C MET A 125 11.50 -13.96 -5.14
N ILE A 126 12.21 -13.36 -6.10
CA ILE A 126 13.47 -13.91 -6.64
C ILE A 126 14.54 -13.97 -5.54
N ILE A 127 14.77 -12.88 -4.81
CA ILE A 127 15.83 -12.82 -3.80
C ILE A 127 15.49 -13.70 -2.59
N ALA A 128 14.22 -13.75 -2.17
CA ALA A 128 13.76 -14.67 -1.14
C ALA A 128 13.99 -16.14 -1.55
N LYS A 129 13.70 -16.48 -2.81
CA LYS A 129 14.02 -17.81 -3.34
C LYS A 129 15.52 -18.09 -3.35
N MET A 130 16.38 -17.11 -3.62
CA MET A 130 17.83 -17.29 -3.51
C MET A 130 18.26 -17.68 -2.09
N ILE A 131 17.66 -17.05 -1.08
CA ILE A 131 17.88 -17.42 0.34
C ILE A 131 17.34 -18.82 0.62
N ASP A 132 16.20 -19.18 0.03
CA ASP A 132 15.59 -20.52 0.16
C ASP A 132 16.41 -21.63 -0.47
N ASP A 133 16.99 -21.37 -1.64
CA ASP A 133 17.82 -22.29 -2.39
C ASP A 133 19.27 -22.37 -1.85
N GLY A 134 19.61 -21.60 -0.81
CA GLY A 134 20.93 -21.63 -0.17
C GLY A 134 22.05 -20.98 -1.01
N LYS A 135 21.72 -19.93 -1.77
CA LYS A 135 22.71 -19.12 -2.49
C LYS A 135 23.68 -18.44 -1.52
N SER A 136 24.85 -18.08 -2.04
CA SER A 136 25.88 -17.40 -1.24
C SER A 136 25.43 -16.01 -0.78
N ASP A 137 26.01 -15.56 0.32
CA ASP A 137 25.70 -14.25 0.87
C ASP A 137 26.08 -13.11 -0.08
N GLU A 138 27.15 -13.30 -0.85
CA GLU A 138 27.62 -12.38 -1.89
C GLU A 138 26.62 -12.26 -3.05
N GLU A 139 26.08 -13.38 -3.53
CA GLU A 139 25.06 -13.38 -4.60
C GLU A 139 23.79 -12.65 -4.15
N ILE A 140 23.33 -12.91 -2.92
CA ILE A 140 22.13 -12.30 -2.34
C ILE A 140 22.35 -10.79 -2.12
N ASP A 141 23.49 -10.40 -1.55
CA ASP A 141 23.83 -8.99 -1.33
C ASP A 141 23.96 -8.22 -2.65
N TYR A 142 24.55 -8.84 -3.68
CA TYR A 142 24.65 -8.23 -5.00
C TYR A 142 23.27 -7.99 -5.62
N ALA A 143 22.38 -8.99 -5.57
CA ALA A 143 21.01 -8.86 -6.09
C ALA A 143 20.22 -7.76 -5.35
N ALA A 144 20.31 -7.74 -4.01
CA ALA A 144 19.64 -6.73 -3.19
C ALA A 144 20.19 -5.32 -3.41
N LYS A 145 21.53 -5.16 -3.48
CA LYS A 145 22.17 -3.87 -3.79
C LYS A 145 21.78 -3.36 -5.17
N LYS A 146 21.77 -4.24 -6.18
CA LYS A 146 21.31 -3.87 -7.52
C LYS A 146 19.87 -3.39 -7.53
N LEU A 147 19.00 -3.99 -6.71
CA LEU A 147 17.61 -3.57 -6.57
C LEU A 147 17.52 -2.17 -5.94
N ASP A 148 18.27 -1.91 -4.86
CA ASP A 148 18.37 -0.57 -4.23
C ASP A 148 18.87 0.49 -5.23
N GLU A 149 19.94 0.19 -5.96
CA GLU A 149 20.59 1.13 -6.91
C GLU A 149 19.79 1.37 -8.20
N THR A 150 18.74 0.59 -8.46
CA THR A 150 17.92 0.73 -9.67
C THR A 150 16.48 1.10 -9.31
N LYS A 151 15.71 0.14 -8.79
CA LYS A 151 14.31 0.33 -8.45
C LYS A 151 14.13 1.11 -7.15
N GLY A 152 15.07 1.01 -6.21
CA GLY A 152 15.07 1.82 -4.98
C GLY A 152 15.12 3.33 -5.28
N VAL A 153 15.96 3.75 -6.23
CA VAL A 153 16.03 5.17 -6.66
C VAL A 153 14.68 5.68 -7.21
N ILE A 154 14.00 4.87 -8.02
CA ILE A 154 12.69 5.22 -8.58
C ILE A 154 11.63 5.22 -7.47
N LEU A 155 11.72 4.28 -6.53
CA LEU A 155 10.84 4.22 -5.37
C LEU A 155 10.96 5.49 -4.52
N ASP A 156 12.17 5.93 -4.21
CA ASP A 156 12.44 7.16 -3.43
C ASP A 156 11.86 8.40 -4.13
N GLN A 157 11.98 8.48 -5.46
CA GLN A 157 11.38 9.56 -6.24
C GLN A 157 9.85 9.57 -6.14
N LYS A 158 9.21 8.39 -6.24
CA LYS A 158 7.75 8.25 -6.10
C LYS A 158 7.28 8.56 -4.69
N GLN A 159 8.00 8.11 -3.67
CA GLN A 159 7.70 8.41 -2.27
C GLN A 159 7.84 9.91 -2.00
N SER A 160 8.89 10.54 -2.52
CA SER A 160 9.08 11.99 -2.44
C SER A 160 7.94 12.74 -3.14
N LYS A 161 7.49 12.29 -4.32
CA LYS A 161 6.33 12.86 -5.01
C LYS A 161 5.07 12.80 -4.15
N VAL A 162 4.79 11.65 -3.52
CA VAL A 162 3.65 11.51 -2.60
C VAL A 162 3.76 12.49 -1.43
N MET A 163 4.90 12.55 -0.74
CA MET A 163 5.06 13.43 0.43
C MET A 163 4.97 14.91 0.07
N ASN A 164 5.52 15.31 -1.08
CA ASN A 164 5.46 16.68 -1.58
C ASN A 164 4.04 17.14 -1.93
N LEU A 165 3.13 16.21 -2.23
CA LEU A 165 1.72 16.50 -2.47
C LEU A 165 0.89 16.37 -1.19
N LEU A 166 1.17 15.33 -0.39
CA LEU A 166 0.39 14.95 0.77
C LEU A 166 0.54 15.95 1.92
N LEU A 167 1.76 16.43 2.21
CA LEU A 167 1.99 17.32 3.34
C LEU A 167 1.33 18.69 3.15
N PRO A 168 1.45 19.36 1.98
CA PRO A 168 0.70 20.61 1.74
C PRO A 168 -0.81 20.41 1.76
N TYR A 169 -1.31 19.29 1.23
CA TYR A 169 -2.73 18.94 1.29
C TYR A 169 -3.22 18.79 2.73
N ALA A 170 -2.45 18.08 3.57
CA ALA A 170 -2.73 17.89 4.99
C ALA A 170 -2.76 19.23 5.74
N ASP A 171 -1.74 20.07 5.54
CA ASP A 171 -1.62 21.39 6.16
C ASP A 171 -2.80 22.31 5.76
N ALA A 172 -3.17 22.33 4.47
CA ALA A 172 -4.27 23.14 3.95
C ALA A 172 -5.65 22.74 4.50
N ASN A 173 -5.79 21.48 4.91
CA ASN A 173 -7.03 20.89 5.39
C ASN A 173 -7.07 20.67 6.92
N GLY A 174 -6.04 21.12 7.65
CA GLY A 174 -5.99 21.02 9.11
C GLY A 174 -5.81 19.60 9.64
N VAL A 175 -5.25 18.68 8.85
CA VAL A 175 -4.96 17.31 9.28
C VAL A 175 -3.80 17.31 10.27
N GLU A 176 -4.00 16.73 11.45
CA GLU A 176 -2.93 16.62 12.46
C GLU A 176 -2.04 15.40 12.21
N TYR A 177 -0.73 15.62 12.11
CA TYR A 177 0.25 14.54 11.97
C TYR A 177 1.56 14.87 12.69
N LYS A 178 2.28 13.83 13.13
CA LYS A 178 3.61 13.99 13.75
C LYS A 178 4.66 14.21 12.66
N ARG A 179 5.39 15.32 12.76
CA ARG A 179 6.63 15.54 12.01
C ARG A 179 7.76 14.87 12.79
N PHE A 180 8.48 13.95 12.16
CA PHE A 180 9.62 13.24 12.74
C PHE A 180 10.92 13.79 12.15
#